data_AF-J0PPE2-F1
#
_entry.id   AF-J0PPE2-F1
#
_cell.length_a   1.000
_cell.length_b   1.000
_cell.length_c   1.000
_cell.angle_alpha   90.00
_cell.angle_beta   90.00
_cell.angle_gamma   90.00
#
_symmetry.space_group_name_H-M   'P 1'
#
loop_
_entity.id
_entity.type
_entity.pdbx_description
1 polymer ?
#
loop_
_entity_poly.entity_id
_entity_poly.type
_entity_poly.pdbx_seq_one_letter_code
_entity_poly.pdbx_strand_id
1 'polypeptide(L)'
;MALVAALYIENVDTIVNASQITVYGDNPDKISAYSAYVKNGGRLNLIASNFKDIAGIRAQNAVIGMTVGAIKGISHAVYAWGRETDITLSSVNIEIETDNLNMTGIGLVRGLGAMFRMSSGTVTFNQTGSFSTRFGGHYLLDIMVITGQGQREEAIINSGEAMGILPEAFEISQDGDVYLKNN
;
A
#
# COMPACT_ATOMS: atom_id res chain seq x y z
N MET A 1 10.89 17.27 -6.80
CA MET A 1 9.64 17.36 -7.60
C MET A 1 8.47 17.31 -6.62
N ALA A 2 7.48 18.18 -6.75
CA ALA A 2 6.29 18.12 -5.89
C ALA A 2 5.46 16.88 -6.26
N LEU A 3 4.93 16.18 -5.26
CA LEU A 3 4.00 15.08 -5.47
C LEU A 3 2.64 15.66 -5.85
N VAL A 4 2.01 15.10 -6.88
CA VAL A 4 0.64 15.46 -7.27
C VAL A 4 -0.31 14.40 -6.76
N ALA A 5 -1.53 14.79 -6.38
CA ALA A 5 -2.58 13.83 -6.08
C ALA A 5 -3.93 14.33 -6.58
N ALA A 6 -4.80 13.41 -7.02
CA ALA A 6 -6.18 13.77 -7.37
C ALA A 6 -6.93 14.28 -6.13
N LEU A 7 -6.70 13.64 -4.98
CA LEU A 7 -7.13 14.10 -3.67
C LEU A 7 -5.90 14.50 -2.86
N TYR A 8 -5.72 15.79 -2.61
CA TYR A 8 -4.68 16.31 -1.74
C TYR A 8 -5.30 16.93 -0.49
N ILE A 9 -5.02 16.35 0.67
CA ILE A 9 -5.58 16.77 1.96
C ILE A 9 -4.42 17.03 2.92
N GLU A 10 -4.39 18.23 3.50
CA GLU A 10 -3.32 18.65 4.39
C GLU A 10 -3.86 19.47 5.56
N ASN A 11 -3.13 19.42 6.67
CA ASN A 11 -3.39 20.10 7.94
C ASN A 11 -4.46 19.42 8.81
N VAL A 12 -4.29 19.62 10.12
CA VAL A 12 -5.25 19.26 11.16
C VAL A 12 -6.60 19.90 10.84
N ASP A 13 -7.67 19.21 11.21
CA ASP A 13 -9.08 19.59 11.00
C ASP A 13 -9.56 19.62 9.53
N THR A 14 -8.69 19.38 8.54
CA THR A 14 -9.11 19.16 7.16
C THR A 14 -9.62 17.73 7.00
N ILE A 15 -10.94 17.57 6.91
CA ILE A 15 -11.61 16.28 6.78
C ILE A 15 -12.39 16.23 5.46
N VAL A 16 -12.09 15.23 4.64
CA VAL A 16 -12.88 14.90 3.44
C VAL A 16 -13.63 13.60 3.69
N ASN A 17 -14.95 13.63 3.49
CA ASN A 17 -15.81 12.46 3.50
C ASN A 17 -16.41 12.31 2.11
N ALA A 18 -16.14 11.19 1.44
CA ALA A 18 -16.65 10.95 0.10
C ALA A 18 -17.31 9.57 0.01
N SER A 19 -18.54 9.54 -0.51
CA SER A 19 -19.33 8.32 -0.64
C SER A 19 -18.95 7.46 -1.83
N GLN A 20 -18.29 8.05 -2.83
CA GLN A 20 -17.83 7.39 -4.03
C GLN A 20 -16.81 8.29 -4.73
N ILE A 21 -15.62 7.76 -4.98
CA ILE A 21 -14.61 8.38 -5.83
C ILE A 21 -14.04 7.32 -6.75
N THR A 22 -13.84 7.68 -8.01
CA THR A 22 -13.08 6.85 -8.94
C THR A 22 -11.94 7.68 -9.53
N VAL A 23 -10.72 7.16 -9.45
CA VAL A 23 -9.53 7.78 -10.05
C VAL A 23 -8.88 6.78 -11.00
N TYR A 24 -8.62 7.23 -12.22
CA TYR A 24 -7.86 6.51 -13.23
C TYR A 24 -6.57 7.27 -13.51
N GLY A 25 -5.46 6.55 -13.62
CA GLY A 25 -4.23 7.09 -14.21
C GLY A 25 -3.87 6.36 -15.50
N ASP A 26 -2.73 6.76 -16.05
CA ASP A 26 -2.19 6.23 -17.30
C ASP A 26 -1.02 5.25 -17.05
N ASN A 27 -0.95 4.62 -15.88
CA ASN A 27 0.14 3.73 -15.44
C ASN A 27 1.56 4.34 -15.65
N PRO A 28 1.88 5.44 -14.96
CA PRO A 28 3.10 6.20 -15.25
C PRO A 28 4.38 5.44 -14.87
N ASP A 29 5.42 5.54 -15.70
CA ASP A 29 6.76 4.98 -15.46
C ASP A 29 7.53 5.62 -14.28
N LYS A 30 6.86 6.49 -13.49
CA LYS A 30 7.38 7.12 -12.27
C LYS A 30 6.25 7.36 -11.27
N ILE A 31 6.53 7.15 -9.98
CA ILE A 31 5.63 7.56 -8.89
C ILE A 31 5.74 9.08 -8.67
N SER A 32 5.08 9.83 -9.53
CA SER A 32 4.93 11.29 -9.40
C SER A 32 3.54 11.71 -8.93
N ALA A 33 2.56 10.81 -9.05
CA ALA A 33 1.16 11.05 -8.76
C ALA A 33 0.54 9.94 -7.91
N TYR A 34 -0.40 10.31 -7.04
CA TYR A 34 -1.20 9.39 -6.24
C TYR A 34 -2.70 9.65 -6.44
N SER A 35 -3.54 8.66 -6.20
CA SER A 35 -5.00 8.88 -6.17
C SER A 35 -5.36 9.75 -4.98
N ALA A 36 -4.81 9.43 -3.81
CA ALA A 36 -4.94 10.26 -2.62
C ALA A 36 -3.60 10.46 -1.91
N TYR A 37 -3.35 11.68 -1.48
CA TYR A 37 -2.25 12.02 -0.59
C TYR A 37 -2.77 12.85 0.58
N VAL A 38 -2.62 12.31 1.79
CA VAL A 38 -3.08 12.93 3.03
C VAL A 38 -1.88 13.12 3.96
N LYS A 39 -1.73 14.30 4.55
CA LYS A 39 -0.59 14.59 5.44
C LYS A 39 -0.91 15.58 6.55
N ASN A 40 -0.01 15.67 7.53
CA ASN A 40 0.02 16.71 8.55
C ASN A 40 -1.30 16.84 9.33
N GLY A 41 -1.88 15.71 9.77
CA GLY A 41 -3.12 15.64 10.53
C GLY A 41 -4.40 15.61 9.70
N GLY A 42 -4.29 15.69 8.38
CA GLY A 42 -5.44 15.58 7.48
C GLY A 42 -6.15 14.22 7.58
N ARG A 43 -7.44 14.20 7.24
CA ARG A 43 -8.26 12.98 7.26
C ARG A 43 -9.06 12.79 5.98
N LEU A 44 -9.01 11.57 5.45
CA LEU A 44 -9.82 11.15 4.30
C LEU A 44 -10.64 9.92 4.67
N ASN A 45 -11.97 10.00 4.51
CA ASN A 45 -12.87 8.87 4.66
C ASN A 45 -13.57 8.59 3.33
N LEU A 46 -13.39 7.39 2.81
CA LEU A 46 -13.92 6.94 1.54
C LEU A 46 -14.92 5.80 1.76
N ILE A 47 -15.98 5.80 0.97
CA ILE A 47 -16.89 4.67 0.82
C ILE A 47 -16.94 4.32 -0.67
N ALA A 48 -17.07 3.04 -1.00
CA ALA A 48 -17.31 2.53 -2.36
C ALA A 48 -16.43 3.18 -3.45
N SER A 49 -15.14 3.36 -3.16
CA SER A 49 -14.22 4.11 -4.04
C SER A 49 -13.27 3.19 -4.81
N ASN A 50 -12.76 3.62 -5.96
CA ASN A 50 -11.95 2.79 -6.84
C ASN A 50 -10.76 3.56 -7.41
N PHE A 51 -9.57 3.00 -7.29
CA PHE A 51 -8.33 3.56 -7.85
C PHE A 51 -7.72 2.54 -8.81
N LYS A 52 -7.37 2.98 -10.02
CA LYS A 52 -6.87 2.10 -11.07
C LYS A 52 -5.75 2.75 -11.87
N ASP A 53 -4.67 2.01 -12.11
CA ASP A 53 -3.56 2.40 -12.98
C ASP A 53 -2.83 3.70 -12.51
N ILE A 54 -2.83 3.93 -11.20
CA ILE A 54 -2.16 5.04 -10.51
C ILE A 54 -1.79 4.61 -9.09
N ALA A 55 -0.72 5.16 -8.51
CA ALA A 55 -0.37 4.89 -7.11
C ALA A 55 -1.59 5.18 -6.21
N GLY A 56 -1.93 4.24 -5.33
CA GLY A 56 -3.23 4.25 -4.66
C GLY A 56 -3.35 5.38 -3.64
N ILE A 57 -2.95 5.12 -2.41
CA ILE A 57 -3.05 6.11 -1.34
C ILE A 57 -1.73 6.28 -0.59
N ARG A 58 -1.43 7.53 -0.24
CA ARG A 58 -0.29 7.92 0.57
C ARG A 58 -0.75 8.68 1.81
N ALA A 59 -0.25 8.28 2.97
CA ALA A 59 -0.50 8.97 4.24
C ALA A 59 0.80 9.32 4.96
N GLN A 60 0.91 10.55 5.48
CA GLN A 60 2.06 10.99 6.28
C GLN A 60 1.63 11.76 7.52
N ASN A 61 1.73 11.14 8.70
CA ASN A 61 1.12 11.62 9.95
C ASN A 61 -0.35 12.03 9.72
N ALA A 62 -1.14 11.11 9.18
CA ALA A 62 -2.49 11.38 8.70
C ALA A 62 -3.38 10.13 8.74
N VAL A 63 -4.69 10.34 8.63
CA VAL A 63 -5.68 9.25 8.73
C VAL A 63 -6.37 9.01 7.39
N ILE A 64 -6.37 7.77 6.91
CA ILE A 64 -7.16 7.36 5.74
C ILE A 64 -8.04 6.16 6.08
N GLY A 65 -9.36 6.32 5.93
CA GLY A 65 -10.33 5.24 6.03
C GLY A 65 -10.95 4.94 4.66
N MET A 66 -11.11 3.66 4.32
CA MET A 66 -11.85 3.26 3.13
C MET A 66 -12.70 2.02 3.41
N THR A 67 -13.99 2.13 3.15
CA THR A 67 -14.95 1.03 3.30
C THR A 67 -15.56 0.69 1.96
N VAL A 68 -15.37 -0.56 1.53
CA VAL A 68 -15.76 -1.07 0.21
C VAL A 68 -15.02 -0.36 -0.93
N GLY A 69 -14.43 -1.13 -1.84
CA GLY A 69 -13.80 -0.57 -3.03
C GLY A 69 -12.61 -1.37 -3.53
N ALA A 70 -11.81 -0.76 -4.41
CA ALA A 70 -10.64 -1.41 -4.97
C ALA A 70 -9.47 -0.48 -5.28
N ILE A 71 -8.25 -1.01 -5.22
CA ILE A 71 -7.02 -0.39 -5.71
C ILE A 71 -6.35 -1.40 -6.65
N LYS A 72 -6.14 -1.06 -7.93
CA LYS A 72 -5.74 -2.02 -8.97
C LYS A 72 -4.73 -1.47 -9.97
N GLY A 73 -4.04 -2.37 -10.67
CA GLY A 73 -3.22 -2.04 -11.84
C GLY A 73 -1.97 -1.24 -11.52
N ILE A 74 -1.43 -1.40 -10.31
CA ILE A 74 -0.28 -0.63 -9.84
C ILE A 74 0.57 -1.42 -8.85
N SER A 75 1.89 -1.17 -8.82
CA SER A 75 2.76 -1.85 -7.85
C SER A 75 2.89 -1.13 -6.51
N HIS A 76 2.28 0.06 -6.37
CA HIS A 76 2.37 0.95 -5.20
C HIS A 76 0.96 1.34 -4.72
N ALA A 77 0.24 0.36 -4.20
CA ALA A 77 -1.14 0.53 -3.77
C ALA A 77 -1.25 1.41 -2.52
N VAL A 78 -0.36 1.23 -1.53
CA VAL A 78 -0.43 2.01 -0.30
C VAL A 78 0.94 2.34 0.29
N TYR A 79 1.13 3.61 0.67
CA TYR A 79 2.30 4.09 1.41
C TYR A 79 1.86 4.82 2.70
N ALA A 80 2.35 4.41 3.86
CA ALA A 80 2.12 5.14 5.13
C ALA A 80 3.42 5.37 5.88
N TRP A 81 3.51 6.53 6.49
CA TRP A 81 4.75 6.95 7.12
C TRP A 81 4.51 7.93 8.26
N GLY A 82 5.01 7.58 9.45
CA GLY A 82 4.97 8.43 10.64
C GLY A 82 3.96 7.96 11.68
N ARG A 83 4.23 8.28 12.95
CA ARG A 83 3.59 7.68 14.13
C ARG A 83 2.11 8.00 14.27
N GLU A 84 1.68 9.12 13.70
CA GLU A 84 0.27 9.53 13.69
C GLU A 84 -0.47 9.00 12.46
N THR A 85 0.21 8.19 11.63
CA THR A 85 -0.40 7.65 10.43
C THR A 85 -1.22 6.42 10.75
N ASP A 86 -2.50 6.48 10.39
CA ASP A 86 -3.44 5.40 10.58
C ASP A 86 -4.22 5.18 9.28
N ILE A 87 -4.02 4.02 8.65
CA ILE A 87 -4.79 3.61 7.49
C ILE A 87 -5.67 2.42 7.85
N THR A 88 -6.97 2.53 7.60
CA THR A 88 -7.93 1.45 7.83
C THR A 88 -8.72 1.16 6.56
N LEU A 89 -8.61 -0.06 6.04
CA LEU A 89 -9.30 -0.52 4.83
C LEU A 89 -10.24 -1.69 5.17
N SER A 90 -11.55 -1.51 5.00
CA SER A 90 -12.55 -2.56 5.24
C SER A 90 -13.23 -2.96 3.94
N SER A 91 -13.24 -4.26 3.62
CA SER A 91 -13.83 -4.79 2.39
C SER A 91 -13.28 -4.16 1.12
N VAL A 92 -11.98 -3.88 1.10
CA VAL A 92 -11.26 -3.33 -0.04
C VAL A 92 -10.47 -4.44 -0.73
N ASN A 93 -10.51 -4.48 -2.06
CA ASN A 93 -9.71 -5.42 -2.85
C ASN A 93 -8.50 -4.70 -3.44
N ILE A 94 -7.30 -5.21 -3.16
CA ILE A 94 -6.05 -4.65 -3.67
C ILE A 94 -5.43 -5.65 -4.64
N GLU A 95 -5.11 -5.18 -5.83
CA GLU A 95 -4.45 -5.94 -6.89
C GLU A 95 -3.15 -5.23 -7.26
N ILE A 96 -2.04 -5.85 -6.84
CA ILE A 96 -0.68 -5.36 -7.06
C ILE A 96 -0.16 -5.99 -8.33
N GLU A 97 0.13 -5.16 -9.32
CA GLU A 97 0.74 -5.56 -10.58
C GLU A 97 2.16 -5.02 -10.67
N THR A 98 3.04 -5.69 -11.41
CA THR A 98 4.32 -5.11 -11.82
C THR A 98 4.07 -3.85 -12.64
N ASP A 99 4.68 -2.74 -12.25
CA ASP A 99 4.79 -1.55 -13.07
C ASP A 99 6.20 -1.46 -13.67
N ASN A 100 6.42 -0.50 -14.57
CA ASN A 100 7.72 -0.28 -15.23
C ASN A 100 8.76 0.36 -14.30
N LEU A 101 8.49 0.43 -12.99
CA LEU A 101 9.42 1.00 -12.04
C LEU A 101 10.48 -0.07 -11.75
N ASN A 102 11.74 0.24 -12.04
CA ASN A 102 12.89 -0.58 -11.65
C ASN A 102 13.14 -0.56 -10.12
N MET A 103 12.08 -0.47 -9.31
CA MET A 103 12.10 -0.53 -7.86
C MET A 103 11.58 -1.91 -7.44
N THR A 104 12.21 -2.54 -6.45
CA THR A 104 11.67 -3.75 -5.81
C THR A 104 10.24 -3.46 -5.36
N GLY A 105 9.28 -3.98 -6.12
CA GLY A 105 7.86 -3.65 -6.01
C GLY A 105 7.34 -4.17 -4.69
N ILE A 106 7.02 -3.25 -3.78
CA ILE A 106 6.30 -3.54 -2.55
C ILE A 106 4.97 -2.81 -2.67
N GLY A 107 3.90 -3.58 -2.81
CA GLY A 107 2.53 -3.06 -2.94
C GLY A 107 2.06 -2.19 -1.77
N LEU A 108 2.51 -2.52 -0.56
CA LEU A 108 2.09 -1.91 0.69
C LEU A 108 3.34 -1.60 1.53
N VAL A 109 3.66 -0.33 1.73
CA VAL A 109 4.85 0.12 2.46
C VAL A 109 4.49 0.90 3.72
N ARG A 110 5.15 0.56 4.83
CA ARG A 110 4.99 1.24 6.14
C ARG A 110 6.32 1.61 6.77
N GLY A 111 6.32 2.72 7.51
CA GLY A 111 7.35 2.92 8.51
C GLY A 111 7.16 4.08 9.48
N LEU A 112 8.10 4.21 10.42
CA LEU A 112 8.10 5.17 11.53
C LEU A 112 6.87 5.09 12.43
N GLY A 113 6.48 3.89 12.88
CA GLY A 113 5.32 3.75 13.78
C GLY A 113 3.95 3.79 13.11
N ALA A 114 3.89 3.85 11.77
CA ALA A 114 2.62 3.89 11.05
C ALA A 114 1.81 2.61 11.26
N MET A 115 0.50 2.76 11.46
CA MET A 115 -0.43 1.64 11.63
C MET A 115 -1.27 1.43 10.37
N PHE A 116 -1.34 0.19 9.92
CA PHE A 116 -2.24 -0.21 8.85
C PHE A 116 -3.13 -1.37 9.26
N ARG A 117 -4.43 -1.19 9.07
CA ARG A 117 -5.44 -2.19 9.37
C ARG A 117 -6.20 -2.53 8.11
N MET A 118 -6.37 -3.80 7.86
CA MET A 118 -7.20 -4.27 6.76
C MET A 118 -8.10 -5.40 7.24
N SER A 119 -9.38 -5.34 6.86
CA SER A 119 -10.34 -6.37 7.22
C SER A 119 -11.32 -6.74 6.10
N SER A 120 -11.68 -8.02 6.01
CA SER A 120 -12.73 -8.53 5.11
C SER A 120 -12.51 -8.21 3.63
N GLY A 121 -11.25 -8.09 3.20
CA GLY A 121 -10.85 -7.75 1.82
C GLY A 121 -9.87 -8.77 1.24
N THR A 122 -9.33 -8.45 0.06
CA THR A 122 -8.32 -9.28 -0.61
C THR A 122 -7.07 -8.49 -0.94
N VAL A 123 -5.91 -9.13 -0.87
CA VAL A 123 -4.67 -8.62 -1.47
C VAL A 123 -4.14 -9.69 -2.42
N THR A 124 -4.10 -9.34 -3.71
CA THR A 124 -3.54 -10.19 -4.76
C THR A 124 -2.28 -9.55 -5.30
N PHE A 125 -1.17 -10.28 -5.34
CA PHE A 125 0.07 -9.79 -5.95
C PHE A 125 0.48 -10.63 -7.15
N ASN A 126 0.87 -9.94 -8.22
CA ASN A 126 1.35 -10.55 -9.46
C ASN A 126 2.84 -10.19 -9.64
N GLN A 127 3.68 -11.21 -9.59
CA GLN A 127 5.13 -11.23 -9.78
C GLN A 127 5.99 -10.57 -8.70
N THR A 128 5.48 -9.63 -7.89
CA THR A 128 6.27 -8.87 -6.90
C THR A 128 5.82 -9.09 -5.44
N GLY A 129 6.63 -8.63 -4.49
CA GLY A 129 6.34 -8.68 -3.06
C GLY A 129 5.20 -7.74 -2.65
N SER A 130 4.56 -8.03 -1.51
CA SER A 130 3.28 -7.38 -1.16
C SER A 130 3.39 -6.41 0.02
N PHE A 131 3.86 -6.88 1.18
CA PHE A 131 3.87 -6.10 2.42
C PHE A 131 5.31 -5.81 2.84
N SER A 132 5.62 -4.55 3.17
CA SER A 132 6.89 -4.20 3.80
C SER A 132 6.71 -3.22 4.93
N THR A 133 7.43 -3.48 6.02
CA THR A 133 7.55 -2.55 7.13
C THR A 133 9.01 -2.32 7.52
N ARG A 134 9.29 -1.08 7.91
CA ARG A 134 10.55 -0.63 8.47
C ARG A 134 10.30 0.33 9.64
N PHE A 135 11.24 0.43 10.57
CA PHE A 135 11.22 1.41 11.66
C PHE A 135 9.91 1.42 12.47
N GLY A 136 9.46 0.25 12.93
CA GLY A 136 8.29 0.14 13.80
C GLY A 136 6.94 0.29 13.10
N GLY A 137 6.82 0.05 11.79
CA GLY A 137 5.50 0.02 11.15
C GLY A 137 4.73 -1.26 11.48
N HIS A 138 3.41 -1.15 11.61
CA HIS A 138 2.56 -2.24 12.11
C HIS A 138 1.45 -2.58 11.11
N TYR A 139 1.24 -3.88 10.87
CA TYR A 139 0.11 -4.41 10.12
C TYR A 139 -0.83 -5.19 11.04
N LEU A 140 -2.13 -4.91 10.95
CA LEU A 140 -3.19 -5.71 11.54
C LEU A 140 -4.13 -6.17 10.42
N LEU A 141 -4.10 -7.47 10.10
CA LEU A 141 -4.86 -8.06 9.00
C LEU A 141 -5.87 -9.05 9.60
N ASP A 142 -7.18 -8.77 9.47
CA ASP A 142 -8.26 -9.56 10.06
C ASP A 142 -9.27 -10.04 9.00
N ILE A 143 -9.47 -11.35 8.84
CA ILE A 143 -10.39 -11.92 7.85
C ILE A 143 -10.02 -11.46 6.43
N MET A 144 -8.82 -11.78 5.99
CA MET A 144 -8.22 -11.35 4.74
C MET A 144 -7.80 -12.55 3.90
N VAL A 145 -8.00 -12.45 2.58
CA VAL A 145 -7.41 -13.40 1.64
C VAL A 145 -6.19 -12.75 0.99
N ILE A 146 -5.02 -13.34 1.20
CA ILE A 146 -3.76 -12.90 0.59
C ILE A 146 -3.31 -13.99 -0.38
N THR A 147 -3.21 -13.65 -1.66
CA THR A 147 -2.80 -14.58 -2.72
C THR A 147 -1.80 -13.92 -3.64
N GLY A 148 -0.98 -14.71 -4.31
CA GLY A 148 -0.15 -14.16 -5.36
C GLY A 148 0.71 -15.19 -6.05
N GLN A 149 1.31 -14.75 -7.15
CA GLN A 149 2.20 -15.54 -7.98
C GLN A 149 3.52 -14.79 -8.09
N GLY A 150 4.59 -15.26 -7.45
CA GLY A 150 5.89 -14.62 -7.52
C GLY A 150 6.63 -14.95 -8.81
N GLN A 151 7.35 -13.99 -9.39
CA GLN A 151 8.33 -14.30 -10.42
C GLN A 151 9.61 -14.79 -9.75
N ARG A 152 10.20 -15.86 -10.29
CA ARG A 152 11.48 -16.36 -9.77
C ARG A 152 12.59 -15.39 -10.20
N GLU A 153 13.33 -14.87 -9.23
CA GLU A 153 14.51 -14.01 -9.44
C GLU A 153 15.78 -14.79 -9.12
N GLU A 154 16.92 -14.45 -9.74
CA GLU A 154 18.20 -15.06 -9.40
C GLU A 154 18.91 -14.24 -8.31
N ALA A 155 19.18 -14.87 -7.16
CA ALA A 155 20.03 -14.32 -6.13
C ALA A 155 21.41 -14.98 -6.15
N ILE A 156 22.46 -14.17 -6.13
CA ILE A 156 23.84 -14.65 -5.95
C ILE A 156 24.03 -14.88 -4.44
N ILE A 157 24.14 -16.13 -4.04
CA ILE A 157 24.49 -16.47 -2.65
C ILE A 157 26.01 -16.40 -2.47
N ASN A 158 26.48 -16.39 -1.21
CA ASN A 158 27.90 -16.25 -0.86
C ASN A 158 28.83 -17.31 -1.50
N SER A 159 28.29 -18.42 -2.03
CA SER A 159 29.04 -19.43 -2.79
C SER A 159 29.32 -19.04 -4.25
N GLY A 160 28.74 -17.94 -4.75
CA GLY A 160 28.83 -17.52 -6.15
C GLY A 160 27.84 -18.24 -7.08
N GLU A 161 27.03 -19.16 -6.57
CA GLU A 161 25.98 -19.83 -7.33
C GLU A 161 24.71 -18.98 -7.38
N ALA A 162 24.09 -18.91 -8.56
CA ALA A 162 22.78 -18.30 -8.73
C ALA A 162 21.70 -19.25 -8.19
N MET A 163 21.00 -18.84 -7.15
CA MET A 163 19.84 -19.53 -6.62
C MET A 163 18.58 -18.77 -7.01
N GLY A 164 17.64 -19.43 -7.67
CA GLY A 164 16.37 -18.81 -7.98
C GLY A 164 15.49 -18.69 -6.75
N ILE A 165 15.25 -17.47 -6.27
CA ILE A 165 14.41 -17.10 -5.13
C ILE A 165 13.03 -16.62 -5.60
N LEU A 166 12.03 -16.70 -4.73
CA LEU A 166 10.71 -16.10 -4.95
C LEU A 166 10.60 -14.84 -4.09
N PRO A 167 9.85 -13.81 -4.55
CA PRO A 167 9.57 -12.64 -3.74
C PRO A 167 8.83 -13.03 -2.47
N GLU A 168 9.24 -12.41 -1.37
CA GLU A 168 8.58 -12.58 -0.08
C GLU A 168 7.24 -11.84 -0.07
N ALA A 169 6.20 -12.50 0.47
CA ALA A 169 4.92 -11.82 0.68
C ALA A 169 5.05 -10.72 1.75
N PHE A 170 5.93 -10.92 2.74
CA PHE A 170 6.16 -10.02 3.86
C PHE A 170 7.65 -9.76 4.07
N GLU A 171 8.09 -8.52 3.86
CA GLU A 171 9.44 -8.04 4.18
C GLU A 171 9.37 -7.19 5.47
N ILE A 172 9.58 -7.82 6.63
CA ILE A 172 9.41 -7.19 7.94
C ILE A 172 10.79 -6.91 8.55
N SER A 173 11.10 -5.65 8.79
CA SER A 173 12.41 -5.27 9.32
C SER A 173 12.32 -4.12 10.32
N GLN A 174 13.40 -3.95 11.11
CA GLN A 174 13.61 -2.78 11.97
C GLN A 174 12.41 -2.47 12.88
N ASP A 175 12.06 -3.43 13.75
CA ASP A 175 11.03 -3.30 14.79
C ASP A 175 9.57 -3.27 14.28
N GLY A 176 9.34 -3.55 12.99
CA GLY A 176 7.97 -3.73 12.49
C GLY A 176 7.35 -5.08 12.85
N ASP A 177 6.02 -5.16 12.78
CA ASP A 177 5.28 -6.41 13.00
C ASP A 177 4.06 -6.56 12.10
N VAL A 178 3.59 -7.81 12.04
CA VAL A 178 2.38 -8.21 11.35
C VAL A 178 1.56 -9.09 12.29
N TYR A 179 0.34 -8.66 12.57
CA TYR A 179 -0.65 -9.45 13.29
C TYR A 179 -1.70 -9.99 12.31
N LEU A 180 -1.74 -11.30 12.16
CA LEU A 180 -2.71 -12.02 11.34
C LEU A 180 -3.79 -12.63 12.24
N LYS A 181 -5.07 -12.34 11.94
CA LYS A 181 -6.23 -12.87 12.67
C LYS A 181 -7.28 -13.40 11.70
N ASN A 182 -7.76 -14.62 11.93
CA ASN A 182 -8.85 -15.24 11.15
C ASN A 182 -8.64 -15.21 9.62
N ASN A 183 -7.39 -15.33 9.15
CA ASN A 183 -7.01 -15.27 7.74
C ASN A 183 -6.76 -16.67 7.17
#